data_AF-A0A1C3KZT8-F1
#
_entry.id   AF-A0A1C3KZT8-F1
#
_cell.length_a   1.000
_cell.length_b   1.000
_cell.length_c   1.000
_cell.angle_alpha   90.00
_cell.angle_beta   90.00
_cell.angle_gamma   90.00
#
_symmetry.space_group_name_H-M   'P 1'
#
loop_
_entity.id
_entity.type
_entity.pdbx_description
1 polymer ?
#
loop_
_entity_poly.entity_id
_entity_poly.type
_entity_poly.pdbx_seq_one_letter_code
_entity_poly.pdbx_strand_id
1 'polypeptide(L)'
;MDVERKKNFINKNTSVCKANIKDILQNSNYIENYINYSLQDDENNLNVASKRKGLSEHKVGSGEINTQLKKLIEHLYSLKFTLEKEKKRQKRKKKNMFNDKSRDEEKEKEKEKCVNNQINNIQIKNEQGQIHEKKKKIFNSCKLVRKCLERESLAASSVPHLMKTIEIYKNKNVEENKCQNYIITKYENILRNMKRKHINEISEIKNNVLQDVDFLIQKYRNVSLELLQISKKKELEKREEKKRITEICISACKRFEEDVKKKAKASMQSHLSEITKSISGIKKEKENLEKKLVELNQKMDEQKHKTEKKAFDVFENKIKEERALNAELRKRLSLEGEQQKILIADLYSKIDIQIKKYEESIIIIFQNFLLKNNITMGIGELSKYIKEAMCLQYRHDHLSNDVTNEKIDENLKVKYSFSS
;
A
#
# COMPACT_ATOMS: atom_id res chain seq x y z
N MET A 1 42.78 -0.48 -27.93
CA MET A 1 42.33 0.92 -27.80
C MET A 1 40.96 0.96 -28.45
N ASP A 2 39.81 1.10 -27.80
CA ASP A 2 39.49 1.46 -26.43
C ASP A 2 38.23 0.71 -26.00
N VAL A 3 38.23 0.23 -24.76
CA VAL A 3 37.13 -0.52 -24.15
C VAL A 3 36.38 0.43 -23.22
N GLU A 4 35.24 0.96 -23.66
CA GLU A 4 34.33 1.69 -22.78
C GLU A 4 33.55 0.72 -21.90
N ARG A 5 34.04 0.55 -20.67
CA ARG A 5 33.36 -0.14 -19.58
C ARG A 5 32.14 0.66 -19.12
N LYS A 6 30.94 0.26 -19.52
CA LYS A 6 29.70 0.69 -18.84
C LYS A 6 29.61 0.00 -17.48
N LYS A 7 29.82 0.79 -16.42
CA LYS A 7 29.62 0.39 -15.02
C LYS A 7 28.13 0.17 -14.75
N ASN A 8 27.77 -1.07 -14.42
CA ASN A 8 26.49 -1.39 -13.78
C ASN A 8 26.51 -0.85 -12.35
N PHE A 9 25.72 0.20 -12.07
CA PHE A 9 25.37 0.57 -10.71
C PHE A 9 24.34 -0.44 -10.19
N ILE A 10 24.84 -1.51 -9.57
CA ILE A 10 24.03 -2.38 -8.71
C ILE A 10 23.77 -1.60 -7.42
N ASN A 11 22.53 -1.15 -7.24
CA ASN A 11 22.08 -0.52 -6.01
C ASN A 11 22.01 -1.60 -4.91
N LYS A 12 23.11 -1.77 -4.17
CA LYS A 12 23.18 -2.60 -2.96
C LYS A 12 22.50 -1.88 -1.80
N ASN A 13 21.17 -1.93 -1.75
CA ASN A 13 20.41 -1.58 -0.55
C ASN A 13 19.44 -2.71 -0.20
N THR A 14 19.99 -3.89 0.10
CA THR A 14 19.31 -4.89 0.92
C THR A 14 19.77 -4.75 2.37
N SER A 15 19.43 -3.61 2.99
CA SER A 15 19.42 -3.54 4.45
C SER A 15 18.08 -4.07 4.93
N VAL A 16 18.10 -5.29 5.47
CA VAL A 16 16.96 -5.86 6.20
C VAL A 16 16.71 -4.97 7.43
N CYS A 17 15.75 -4.06 7.34
CA CYS A 17 15.27 -3.29 8.48
C CYS A 17 14.43 -4.21 9.38
N LYS A 18 15.04 -4.70 10.47
CA LYS A 18 14.33 -5.27 11.63
C LYS A 18 13.73 -4.14 12.49
N ALA A 19 12.99 -3.22 11.88
CA ALA A 19 12.31 -2.15 12.61
C ALA A 19 10.81 -2.47 12.67
N ASN A 20 10.25 -2.47 13.88
CA ASN A 20 8.83 -2.69 14.09
C ASN A 20 8.02 -1.58 13.42
N ILE A 21 6.92 -1.92 12.74
CA ILE A 21 6.05 -0.97 12.03
C ILE A 21 5.55 0.17 12.96
N LYS A 22 5.43 -0.11 14.26
CA LYS A 22 5.11 0.90 15.27
C LYS A 22 6.17 2.00 15.43
N ASP A 23 7.45 1.67 15.28
CA ASP A 23 8.56 2.62 15.46
C ASP A 23 8.73 3.52 14.22
N ILE A 24 8.33 3.03 13.04
CA ILE A 24 8.33 3.79 11.78
C ILE A 24 7.20 4.84 11.76
N LEU A 25 6.03 4.50 12.31
CA LEU A 25 4.87 5.38 12.35
C LEU A 25 4.94 6.47 13.44
N GLN A 26 5.80 6.32 14.45
CA GLN A 26 5.97 7.31 15.53
C GLN A 26 7.02 8.37 15.23
N ASN A 27 7.86 8.18 14.22
CA ASN A 27 8.99 9.07 13.95
C ASN A 27 8.61 10.10 12.87
N SER A 28 8.39 11.36 13.28
CA SER A 28 7.87 12.43 12.40
C SER A 28 8.73 12.64 11.15
N ASN A 29 10.04 12.49 11.28
CA ASN A 29 11.00 12.68 10.19
C ASN A 29 10.86 11.64 9.06
N TYR A 30 10.37 10.43 9.35
CA TYR A 30 10.15 9.41 8.32
C TYR A 30 8.86 9.66 7.52
N ILE A 31 7.82 10.15 8.18
CA ILE A 31 6.56 10.52 7.52
C ILE A 31 6.78 11.74 6.63
N GLU A 32 7.52 12.74 7.11
CA GLU A 32 7.82 13.95 6.36
C GLU A 32 8.71 13.67 5.14
N ASN A 33 9.71 12.79 5.28
CA ASN A 33 10.52 12.33 4.15
C ASN A 33 9.72 11.47 3.16
N TYR A 34 8.85 10.57 3.61
CA TYR A 34 8.01 9.76 2.73
C TYR A 34 7.01 10.61 1.94
N ILE A 35 6.41 11.61 2.58
CA ILE A 35 5.50 12.58 1.94
C ILE A 35 6.28 13.41 0.91
N ASN A 36 7.47 13.91 1.25
CA ASN A 36 8.28 14.68 0.32
C ASN A 36 8.73 13.86 -0.90
N TYR A 37 9.14 12.59 -0.70
CA TYR A 37 9.52 11.71 -1.82
C TYR A 37 8.33 11.33 -2.70
N SER A 38 7.16 11.05 -2.12
CA SER A 38 5.95 10.74 -2.91
C SER A 38 5.44 11.94 -3.69
N LEU A 39 5.50 13.14 -3.12
CA LEU A 39 5.11 14.38 -3.82
C LEU A 39 6.10 14.73 -4.95
N GLN A 40 7.39 14.45 -4.77
CA GLN A 40 8.42 14.75 -5.77
C GLN A 40 8.41 13.76 -6.96
N ASP A 41 8.04 12.49 -6.72
CA ASP A 41 7.82 11.51 -7.79
C ASP A 41 6.55 11.83 -8.62
N ASP A 42 5.49 12.35 -7.99
CA ASP A 42 4.27 12.76 -8.69
C ASP A 42 4.47 14.02 -9.56
N GLU A 43 5.26 15.01 -9.10
CA GLU A 43 5.59 16.21 -9.90
C GLU A 43 6.49 15.89 -11.11
N ASN A 44 7.44 14.97 -10.96
CA ASN A 44 8.31 14.54 -12.05
C ASN A 44 7.55 13.72 -13.10
N ASN A 45 6.59 12.90 -12.69
CA ASN A 45 5.73 12.13 -13.60
C ASN A 45 4.71 13.02 -14.34
N LEU A 46 4.22 14.11 -13.72
CA LEU A 46 3.31 15.07 -14.37
C LEU A 46 4.00 15.90 -15.47
N ASN A 47 5.28 16.23 -15.27
CA ASN A 47 6.08 17.00 -16.25
C ASN A 47 6.49 16.17 -17.48
N VAL A 48 6.63 14.84 -17.33
CA VAL A 48 6.91 13.93 -18.45
C VAL A 48 5.65 13.64 -19.29
N ALA A 49 4.48 13.56 -18.65
CA ALA A 49 3.20 13.37 -19.35
C ALA A 49 2.78 14.59 -20.19
N SER A 50 3.15 15.80 -19.77
CA SER A 50 2.77 17.05 -20.45
C SER A 50 3.53 17.34 -21.75
N LYS A 51 4.62 16.61 -22.06
CA LYS A 51 5.37 16.72 -23.33
C LYS A 51 4.89 15.77 -24.44
N ARG A 52 3.94 14.86 -24.16
CA ARG A 52 3.42 13.89 -25.14
C ARG A 52 1.90 13.90 -25.20
N LYS A 53 1.31 15.00 -25.69
CA LYS A 53 0.03 14.99 -26.42
C LYS A 53 -0.31 16.42 -26.83
N GLY A 54 0.02 16.74 -28.09
CA GLY A 54 -0.76 17.73 -28.80
C GLY A 54 -2.08 17.08 -29.20
N LEU A 55 -3.18 17.57 -28.66
CA LEU A 55 -4.48 17.71 -29.33
C LEU A 55 -5.50 18.26 -28.32
N SER A 56 -6.30 19.16 -28.86
CA SER A 56 -7.25 20.08 -28.25
C SER A 56 -8.25 19.43 -27.31
N GLU A 57 -8.44 20.03 -26.13
CA GLU A 57 -9.75 20.14 -25.47
C GLU A 57 -9.68 21.26 -24.41
N HIS A 58 -10.79 21.97 -24.25
CA HIS A 58 -10.99 23.23 -23.55
C HIS A 58 -10.15 23.43 -22.27
N LYS A 59 -9.24 24.42 -22.30
CA LYS A 59 -8.65 25.00 -21.09
C LYS A 59 -9.64 25.95 -20.41
N VAL A 60 -10.47 25.42 -19.51
CA VAL A 60 -10.93 26.21 -18.35
C VAL A 60 -9.78 26.14 -17.35
N GLY A 61 -9.15 27.28 -17.10
CA GLY A 61 -7.85 27.35 -16.45
C GLY A 61 -7.88 26.75 -15.04
N SER A 62 -6.89 25.92 -14.72
CA SER A 62 -6.61 25.45 -13.36
C SER A 62 -6.51 26.60 -12.33
N GLY A 63 -6.27 27.84 -12.79
CA GLY A 63 -6.35 29.06 -12.00
C GLY A 63 -7.77 29.47 -11.56
N GLU A 64 -8.81 29.22 -12.35
CA GLU A 64 -10.20 29.49 -11.96
C GLU A 64 -10.68 28.49 -10.91
N ILE A 65 -10.31 27.22 -11.05
CA ILE A 65 -10.61 26.18 -10.06
C ILE A 65 -9.89 26.49 -8.73
N ASN A 66 -8.62 26.90 -8.78
CA ASN A 66 -7.87 27.28 -7.59
C ASN A 66 -8.40 28.56 -6.93
N THR A 67 -8.87 29.55 -7.70
CA THR A 67 -9.49 30.76 -7.14
C THR A 67 -10.87 30.47 -6.56
N GLN A 68 -11.66 29.58 -7.17
CA GLN A 68 -12.92 29.10 -6.60
C GLN A 68 -12.70 28.30 -5.32
N LEU A 69 -11.68 27.44 -5.27
CA LEU A 69 -11.32 26.68 -4.07
C LEU A 69 -10.83 27.62 -2.95
N LYS A 70 -10.02 28.63 -3.29
CA LYS A 70 -9.56 29.64 -2.33
C LYS A 70 -10.74 30.45 -1.75
N LYS A 71 -11.68 30.88 -2.60
CA LYS A 71 -12.92 31.54 -2.17
C LYS A 71 -13.80 30.65 -1.30
N LEU A 72 -13.90 29.36 -1.62
CA LEU A 72 -14.64 28.39 -0.81
C LEU A 72 -14.01 28.21 0.57
N ILE A 73 -12.67 28.11 0.64
CA ILE A 73 -11.93 28.02 1.89
C ILE A 73 -12.15 29.28 2.75
N GLU A 74 -12.06 30.47 2.15
CA GLU A 74 -12.31 31.75 2.84
C GLU A 74 -13.75 31.87 3.38
N HIS A 75 -14.73 31.41 2.61
CA HIS A 75 -16.13 31.36 3.00
C HIS A 75 -16.36 30.35 4.15
N LEU A 76 -15.71 29.18 4.11
CA LEU A 76 -15.78 28.19 5.18
C LEU A 76 -15.14 28.69 6.49
N TYR A 77 -14.02 29.41 6.41
CA TYR A 77 -13.41 30.05 7.59
C TYR A 77 -14.30 31.15 8.18
N SER A 78 -14.91 31.98 7.34
CA SER A 78 -15.86 33.01 7.75
C SER A 78 -17.10 32.38 8.42
N LEU A 79 -17.63 31.29 7.85
CA LEU A 79 -18.76 30.55 8.40
C LEU A 79 -18.42 29.87 9.73
N LYS A 80 -17.22 29.30 9.86
CA LYS A 80 -16.74 28.74 11.13
C LYS A 80 -16.70 29.81 12.23
N PHE A 81 -16.20 31.01 11.89
CA PHE A 81 -16.14 32.13 12.82
C PHE A 81 -17.52 32.63 13.26
N THR A 82 -18.47 32.75 12.32
CA THR A 82 -19.85 33.15 12.64
C THR A 82 -20.56 32.11 13.49
N LEU A 83 -20.46 30.82 13.16
CA LEU A 83 -21.02 29.73 13.96
C LEU A 83 -20.42 29.65 15.35
N GLU A 84 -19.12 29.92 15.51
CA GLU A 84 -18.47 29.94 16.82
C GLU A 84 -18.91 31.15 17.66
N LYS A 85 -19.07 32.32 17.04
CA LYS A 85 -19.64 33.52 17.68
C LYS A 85 -21.09 33.29 18.10
N GLU A 86 -21.87 32.58 17.29
CA GLU A 86 -23.25 32.22 17.58
C GLU A 86 -23.36 31.17 18.70
N LYS A 87 -22.49 30.16 18.70
CA LYS A 87 -22.39 29.18 19.81
C LYS A 87 -22.01 29.85 21.13
N LYS A 88 -21.11 30.85 21.11
CA LYS A 88 -20.79 31.69 22.28
C LYS A 88 -21.99 32.54 22.71
N ARG A 89 -22.75 33.13 21.78
CA ARG A 89 -24.00 33.86 22.08
C ARG A 89 -25.07 32.94 22.68
N GLN A 90 -25.26 31.72 22.17
CA GLN A 90 -26.20 30.75 22.72
C GLN A 90 -25.79 30.26 24.12
N LYS A 91 -24.49 30.05 24.37
CA LYS A 91 -23.99 29.76 25.73
C LYS A 91 -24.24 30.92 26.70
N ARG A 92 -24.05 32.17 26.27
CA ARG A 92 -24.39 33.37 27.07
C ARG A 92 -25.89 33.49 27.33
N LYS A 93 -26.73 33.24 26.31
CA LYS A 93 -28.20 33.21 26.47
C LYS A 93 -28.66 32.11 27.43
N LYS A 94 -28.06 30.91 27.37
CA LYS A 94 -28.33 29.82 28.33
C LYS A 94 -27.88 30.16 29.76
N LYS A 95 -26.73 30.82 29.94
CA LYS A 95 -26.28 31.32 31.25
C LYS A 95 -27.17 32.43 31.80
N ASN A 96 -27.62 33.37 30.96
CA ASN A 96 -28.51 34.45 31.37
C ASN A 96 -29.92 33.92 31.73
N MET A 97 -30.45 32.94 30.99
CA MET A 97 -31.72 32.29 31.34
C MET A 97 -31.66 31.47 32.64
N PHE A 98 -30.47 30.98 33.04
CA PHE A 98 -30.30 30.27 34.31
C PHE A 98 -30.21 31.24 35.50
N ASN A 99 -29.62 32.43 35.28
CA ASN A 99 -29.55 33.48 36.30
C ASN A 99 -30.87 34.26 36.48
N ASP A 100 -31.70 34.39 35.43
CA ASP A 100 -33.03 35.01 35.56
C ASP A 100 -34.00 34.07 36.30
N LYS A 101 -33.94 32.75 36.07
CA LYS A 101 -34.76 31.77 36.82
C LYS A 101 -34.44 31.75 38.32
N SER A 102 -33.18 31.94 38.72
CA SER A 102 -32.81 32.05 40.13
C SER A 102 -33.17 33.41 40.76
N ARG A 103 -33.41 34.46 39.97
CA ARG A 103 -33.83 35.78 40.47
C ARG A 103 -35.34 35.95 40.55
N ASP A 104 -36.10 35.24 39.73
CA ASP A 104 -37.55 35.27 39.77
C ASP A 104 -38.12 34.41 40.91
N GLU A 105 -37.44 33.30 41.29
CA GLU A 105 -37.81 32.49 42.47
C GLU A 105 -37.52 33.19 43.82
N GLU A 106 -36.58 34.13 43.89
CA GLU A 106 -36.34 34.95 45.10
C GLU A 106 -37.28 36.16 45.20
N LYS A 107 -37.77 36.69 44.06
CA LYS A 107 -38.72 37.82 44.04
C LYS A 107 -40.18 37.42 44.26
N GLU A 108 -40.56 36.17 44.00
CA GLU A 108 -41.89 35.66 44.34
C GLU A 108 -42.04 35.40 45.86
N LYS A 109 -40.96 35.01 46.55
CA LYS A 109 -40.96 34.84 48.02
C LYS A 109 -40.92 36.15 48.81
N GLU A 110 -40.51 37.26 48.21
CA GLU A 110 -40.62 38.60 48.83
C GLU A 110 -41.97 39.28 48.57
N LYS A 111 -42.69 38.93 47.50
CA LYS A 111 -44.04 39.45 47.23
C LYS A 111 -45.13 38.75 48.04
N GLU A 112 -44.97 37.46 48.38
CA GLU A 112 -45.89 36.77 49.30
C GLU A 112 -45.75 37.23 50.77
N LYS A 113 -44.63 37.85 51.16
CA LYS A 113 -44.50 38.51 52.49
C LYS A 113 -45.10 39.92 52.55
N CYS A 114 -45.36 40.55 51.41
CA CYS A 114 -45.93 41.90 51.37
C CYS A 114 -47.47 41.90 51.33
N VAL A 115 -48.09 40.84 50.79
CA VAL A 115 -49.57 40.72 50.74
C VAL A 115 -50.16 40.27 52.08
N ASN A 116 -49.43 39.48 52.88
CA ASN A 116 -49.90 39.03 54.19
C ASN A 116 -49.83 40.09 55.32
N ASN A 117 -49.18 41.23 55.09
CA ASN A 117 -49.12 42.34 56.06
C ASN A 117 -50.14 43.47 55.79
N GLN A 118 -50.91 43.42 54.71
CA GLN A 118 -51.97 44.40 54.42
C GLN A 118 -53.37 43.96 54.88
N ILE A 119 -53.58 42.70 55.25
CA ILE A 119 -54.88 42.19 55.70
C ILE A 119 -55.11 42.40 57.22
N ASN A 120 -54.08 42.75 57.98
CA ASN A 120 -54.18 43.01 59.42
C ASN A 120 -54.27 44.49 59.83
N ASN A 121 -54.47 45.43 58.88
CA ASN A 121 -54.53 46.87 59.19
C ASN A 121 -55.73 47.59 58.55
N ILE A 122 -56.89 46.95 58.54
CA ILE A 122 -58.17 47.68 58.51
C ILE A 122 -58.78 47.57 59.91
N GLN A 123 -58.15 48.28 60.86
CA GLN A 123 -58.84 48.72 62.05
C GLN A 123 -59.99 49.61 61.60
N ILE A 124 -61.17 49.03 61.74
CA ILE A 124 -62.46 49.67 61.92
C ILE A 124 -62.25 51.08 62.51
N LYS A 125 -62.46 52.13 61.69
CA LYS A 125 -62.83 53.46 62.21
C LYS A 125 -64.21 53.29 62.85
N ASN A 126 -64.22 52.75 64.06
CA ASN A 126 -65.32 52.93 64.98
C ASN A 126 -65.24 54.40 65.37
N GLU A 127 -66.01 55.24 64.68
CA GLU A 127 -66.50 56.47 65.27
C GLU A 127 -67.06 56.08 66.64
N GLN A 128 -66.40 56.58 67.68
CA GLN A 128 -66.81 56.42 69.05
C GLN A 128 -68.30 56.77 69.13
N GLY A 129 -69.11 55.76 69.41
CA GLY A 129 -70.47 55.94 69.83
C GLY A 129 -70.48 56.81 71.07
N GLN A 130 -70.80 58.10 70.87
CA GLN A 130 -71.34 58.94 71.92
C GLN A 130 -72.77 58.46 72.21
N ILE A 131 -72.87 57.35 72.91
CA ILE A 131 -74.04 57.09 73.76
C ILE A 131 -73.74 57.78 75.08
N HIS A 132 -73.93 59.10 75.11
CA HIS A 132 -74.11 59.83 76.36
C HIS A 132 -75.44 60.56 76.29
N GLU A 133 -76.38 59.99 77.04
CA GLU A 133 -77.42 60.67 77.81
C GLU A 133 -78.01 61.91 77.14
N LYS A 134 -79.23 61.73 76.61
CA LYS A 134 -80.22 62.79 76.46
C LYS A 134 -80.14 63.70 77.69
N LYS A 135 -79.61 64.91 77.51
CA LYS A 135 -79.68 66.01 78.45
C LYS A 135 -81.10 66.10 78.99
N LYS A 136 -81.30 65.64 80.23
CA LYS A 136 -82.43 66.07 81.06
C LYS A 136 -82.33 67.58 81.10
N LYS A 137 -83.23 68.26 80.39
CA LYS A 137 -83.50 69.68 80.64
C LYS A 137 -83.91 69.76 82.11
N ILE A 138 -82.98 70.21 82.94
CA ILE A 138 -83.26 70.78 84.25
C ILE A 138 -84.16 71.97 83.95
N PHE A 139 -85.46 71.79 84.17
CA PHE A 139 -86.41 72.90 84.22
C PHE A 139 -86.03 73.68 85.48
N ASN A 140 -85.43 74.85 85.29
CA ASN A 140 -85.23 75.81 86.36
C ASN A 140 -86.58 76.10 87.01
N SER A 141 -86.69 75.67 88.26
CA SER A 141 -87.68 76.11 89.22
C SER A 141 -87.68 77.63 89.36
N CYS A 142 -88.81 78.15 89.86
CA CYS A 142 -89.01 79.51 90.38
C CYS A 142 -89.35 80.60 89.37
N LYS A 143 -90.62 80.62 88.94
CA LYS A 143 -91.40 81.87 88.81
C LYS A 143 -92.94 81.71 88.84
N LEU A 144 -93.45 80.66 89.51
CA LEU A 144 -94.90 80.45 89.68
C LEU A 144 -95.30 80.06 91.13
N VAL A 145 -94.55 80.53 92.14
CA VAL A 145 -94.91 80.35 93.57
C VAL A 145 -95.60 81.61 94.12
N ARG A 146 -96.43 82.30 93.34
CA ARG A 146 -97.15 83.48 93.87
C ARG A 146 -98.55 83.77 93.33
N LYS A 147 -99.24 82.78 92.77
CA LYS A 147 -100.69 82.87 92.48
C LYS A 147 -101.46 81.56 92.74
N CYS A 148 -100.96 80.73 93.66
CA CYS A 148 -101.65 79.50 94.10
C CYS A 148 -102.15 79.64 95.54
N LEU A 149 -102.80 80.76 95.82
CA LEU A 149 -103.55 80.99 97.06
C LEU A 149 -104.90 81.58 96.67
N GLU A 150 -105.58 80.87 95.76
CA GLU A 150 -106.96 81.07 95.34
C GLU A 150 -107.27 79.98 94.29
N ARG A 151 -108.26 79.12 94.57
CA ARG A 151 -108.70 77.91 93.81
C ARG A 151 -108.12 76.56 94.26
N GLU A 152 -108.12 76.31 95.56
CA GLU A 152 -108.29 74.95 96.10
C GLU A 152 -109.76 74.52 95.94
N SER A 153 -110.15 74.10 94.73
CA SER A 153 -111.36 73.28 94.54
C SER A 153 -111.45 72.56 93.18
N LEU A 154 -110.46 72.71 92.29
CA LEU A 154 -110.40 71.99 91.00
C LEU A 154 -109.24 70.96 90.90
N ALA A 155 -108.45 70.79 91.97
CA ALA A 155 -107.27 69.91 91.97
C ALA A 155 -107.59 68.40 92.10
N ALA A 156 -108.81 68.04 92.52
CA ALA A 156 -109.18 66.63 92.70
C ALA A 156 -109.45 65.88 91.37
N SER A 157 -109.73 66.60 90.27
CA SER A 157 -109.95 65.99 88.94
C SER A 157 -108.73 66.05 88.01
N SER A 158 -107.71 66.86 88.34
CA SER A 158 -106.55 67.08 87.47
C SER A 158 -105.44 66.03 87.64
N VAL A 159 -105.22 65.52 88.86
CA VAL A 159 -104.20 64.49 89.15
C VAL A 159 -104.50 63.15 88.45
N PRO A 160 -105.74 62.60 88.50
CA PRO A 160 -106.09 61.40 87.76
C PRO A 160 -105.97 61.58 86.24
N HIS A 161 -106.33 62.76 85.72
CA HIS A 161 -106.20 63.08 84.30
C HIS A 161 -104.73 63.11 83.87
N LEU A 162 -103.84 63.74 84.65
CA LEU A 162 -102.40 63.77 84.39
C LEU A 162 -101.79 62.37 84.44
N MET A 163 -102.16 61.54 85.42
CA MET A 163 -101.72 60.14 85.54
C MET A 163 -102.12 59.33 84.28
N LYS A 164 -103.36 59.48 83.82
CA LYS A 164 -103.87 58.85 82.60
C LYS A 164 -103.14 59.33 81.35
N THR A 165 -102.76 60.62 81.30
CA THR A 165 -101.99 61.16 80.18
C THR A 165 -100.56 60.60 80.15
N ILE A 166 -99.90 60.51 81.31
CA ILE A 166 -98.56 59.90 81.46
C ILE A 166 -98.59 58.42 81.03
N GLU A 167 -99.64 57.69 81.40
CA GLU A 167 -99.83 56.29 81.02
C GLU A 167 -100.04 56.12 79.51
N ILE A 168 -100.82 57.00 78.86
CA ILE A 168 -100.96 57.04 77.40
C ILE A 168 -99.61 57.29 76.72
N TYR A 169 -98.82 58.26 77.20
CA TYR A 169 -97.50 58.54 76.63
C TYR A 169 -96.50 57.39 76.84
N LYS A 170 -96.55 56.72 78.01
CA LYS A 170 -95.73 55.54 78.29
C LYS A 170 -96.09 54.40 77.33
N ASN A 171 -97.37 54.14 77.13
CA ASN A 171 -97.86 53.12 76.19
C ASN A 171 -97.50 53.47 74.74
N LYS A 172 -97.67 54.73 74.33
CA LYS A 172 -97.25 55.20 73.01
C LYS A 172 -95.75 55.00 72.76
N ASN A 173 -94.91 55.32 73.74
CA ASN A 173 -93.46 55.13 73.65
C ASN A 173 -93.07 53.63 73.59
N VAL A 174 -93.79 52.76 74.32
CA VAL A 174 -93.60 51.31 74.24
C VAL A 174 -93.98 50.78 72.85
N GLU A 175 -95.10 51.22 72.28
CA GLU A 175 -95.52 50.84 70.93
C GLU A 175 -94.59 51.40 69.84
N GLU A 176 -94.10 52.65 69.98
CA GLU A 176 -93.08 53.21 69.08
C GLU A 176 -91.77 52.41 69.14
N ASN A 177 -91.31 52.00 70.32
CA ASN A 177 -90.13 51.13 70.47
C ASN A 177 -90.35 49.73 69.88
N LYS A 178 -91.53 49.13 70.04
CA LYS A 178 -91.87 47.86 69.39
C LYS A 178 -91.84 47.99 67.86
N CYS A 179 -92.39 49.07 67.32
CA CYS A 179 -92.37 49.36 65.90
C CYS A 179 -90.93 49.56 65.38
N GLN A 180 -90.10 50.33 66.09
CA GLN A 180 -88.68 50.50 65.76
C GLN A 180 -87.92 49.18 65.78
N ASN A 181 -88.08 48.37 66.83
CA ASN A 181 -87.44 47.06 66.93
C ASN A 181 -87.89 46.11 65.82
N TYR A 182 -89.16 46.14 65.44
CA TYR A 182 -89.66 45.37 64.30
C TYR A 182 -88.97 45.77 62.99
N ILE A 183 -88.83 47.08 62.75
CA ILE A 183 -88.14 47.61 61.57
C ILE A 183 -86.65 47.21 61.57
N ILE A 184 -85.96 47.36 62.71
CA ILE A 184 -84.55 46.96 62.86
C ILE A 184 -84.40 45.47 62.57
N THR A 185 -85.22 44.62 63.18
CA THR A 185 -85.18 43.17 62.98
C THR A 185 -85.43 42.79 61.51
N LYS A 186 -86.35 43.50 60.84
CA LYS A 186 -86.63 43.31 59.42
C LYS A 186 -85.40 43.65 58.57
N TYR A 187 -84.74 44.79 58.82
CA TYR A 187 -83.52 45.16 58.08
C TYR A 187 -82.33 44.25 58.38
N GLU A 188 -82.16 43.79 59.62
CA GLU A 188 -81.13 42.80 59.96
C GLU A 188 -81.34 41.48 59.20
N ASN A 189 -82.57 41.00 59.12
CA ASN A 189 -82.89 39.79 58.36
C ASN A 189 -82.60 39.97 56.87
N ILE A 190 -82.93 41.13 56.29
CA ILE A 190 -82.60 41.47 54.91
C ILE A 190 -81.07 41.49 54.70
N LEU A 191 -80.31 42.11 55.61
CA LEU A 191 -78.85 42.15 55.57
C LEU A 191 -78.21 40.75 55.67
N ARG A 192 -78.70 39.90 56.58
CA ARG A 192 -78.23 38.50 56.69
C ARG A 192 -78.51 37.72 55.41
N ASN A 193 -79.69 37.90 54.81
CA ASN A 193 -80.05 37.24 53.55
C ASN A 193 -79.17 37.72 52.39
N MET A 194 -78.92 39.02 52.26
CA MET A 194 -78.00 39.56 51.24
C MET A 194 -76.58 39.04 51.44
N LYS A 195 -76.07 39.04 52.68
CA LYS A 195 -74.74 38.49 53.00
C LYS A 195 -74.65 37.01 52.62
N ARG A 196 -75.69 36.22 52.90
CA ARG A 196 -75.73 34.80 52.53
C ARG A 196 -75.71 34.62 51.00
N LYS A 197 -76.49 35.42 50.26
CA LYS A 197 -76.46 35.41 48.78
C LYS A 197 -75.06 35.73 48.24
N HIS A 198 -74.43 36.80 48.73
CA HIS A 198 -73.08 37.16 48.29
C HIS A 198 -72.05 36.06 48.60
N ILE A 199 -72.14 35.41 49.77
CA ILE A 199 -71.24 34.28 50.10
C ILE A 199 -71.44 33.12 49.13
N ASN A 200 -72.69 32.81 48.77
CA ASN A 200 -73.00 31.76 47.81
C ASN A 200 -72.49 32.11 46.41
N GLU A 201 -72.71 33.35 45.94
CA GLU A 201 -72.20 33.84 44.65
C GLU A 201 -70.67 33.80 44.60
N ILE A 202 -69.98 34.24 45.66
CA ILE A 202 -68.51 34.13 45.77
C ILE A 202 -68.07 32.67 45.70
N SER A 203 -68.77 31.76 46.38
CA SER A 203 -68.45 30.33 46.34
C SER A 203 -68.66 29.73 44.94
N GLU A 204 -69.70 30.15 44.23
CA GLU A 204 -69.99 29.71 42.87
C GLU A 204 -68.92 30.20 41.89
N ILE A 205 -68.56 31.49 41.95
CA ILE A 205 -67.47 32.06 41.16
C ILE A 205 -66.15 31.34 41.44
N LYS A 206 -65.82 31.11 42.71
CA LYS A 206 -64.62 30.38 43.11
C LYS A 206 -64.58 28.96 42.51
N ASN A 207 -65.70 28.24 42.56
CA ASN A 207 -65.77 26.88 42.03
C ASN A 207 -65.63 26.86 40.51
N ASN A 208 -66.24 27.80 39.80
CA ASN A 208 -66.08 27.92 38.34
C ASN A 208 -64.62 28.21 37.96
N VAL A 209 -63.97 29.15 38.65
CA VAL A 209 -62.54 29.45 38.42
C VAL A 209 -61.66 28.23 38.70
N LEU A 210 -61.94 27.46 39.75
CA LEU A 210 -61.20 26.23 40.04
C LEU A 210 -61.37 25.19 38.93
N GLN A 211 -62.60 25.00 38.42
CA GLN A 211 -62.86 24.10 37.30
C GLN A 211 -62.11 24.51 36.02
N ASP A 212 -62.11 25.81 35.69
CA ASP A 212 -61.38 26.33 34.53
C ASP A 212 -59.86 26.13 34.66
N VAL A 213 -59.31 26.35 35.86
CA VAL A 213 -57.89 26.11 36.16
C VAL A 213 -57.56 24.62 36.05
N ASP A 214 -58.38 23.73 36.61
CA ASP A 214 -58.20 22.29 36.51
C ASP A 214 -58.26 21.79 35.06
N PHE A 215 -59.21 22.30 34.28
CA PHE A 215 -59.30 22.02 32.84
C PHE A 215 -58.03 22.46 32.11
N LEU A 216 -57.52 23.67 32.41
CA LEU A 216 -56.30 24.20 31.80
C LEU A 216 -55.08 23.35 32.17
N ILE A 217 -54.94 22.97 33.45
CA ILE A 217 -53.88 22.07 33.93
C ILE A 217 -53.94 20.74 33.18
N GLN A 218 -55.14 20.14 33.04
CA GLN A 218 -55.31 18.87 32.34
C GLN A 218 -54.93 19.00 30.85
N LYS A 219 -55.33 20.09 30.19
CA LYS A 219 -54.95 20.38 28.80
C LYS A 219 -53.44 20.50 28.62
N TYR A 220 -52.75 21.24 29.50
CA TYR A 220 -51.29 21.35 29.43
C TYR A 220 -50.57 20.04 29.73
N ARG A 221 -51.09 19.21 30.66
CA ARG A 221 -50.56 17.87 30.91
C ARG A 221 -50.69 16.98 29.68
N ASN A 222 -51.84 16.98 29.02
CA ASN A 222 -52.07 16.18 27.80
C ASN A 222 -51.12 16.61 26.67
N VAL A 223 -51.01 17.92 26.40
CA VAL A 223 -50.07 18.45 25.40
C VAL A 223 -48.62 18.09 25.74
N SER A 224 -48.24 18.14 27.01
CA SER A 224 -46.89 17.77 27.47
C SER A 224 -46.61 16.28 27.27
N LEU A 225 -47.61 15.41 27.51
CA LEU A 225 -47.50 13.97 27.29
C LEU A 225 -47.39 13.63 25.80
N GLU A 226 -48.19 14.27 24.93
CA GLU A 226 -48.10 14.12 23.48
C GLU A 226 -46.72 14.54 22.96
N LEU A 227 -46.21 15.70 23.39
CA LEU A 227 -44.87 16.18 23.05
C LEU A 227 -43.79 15.19 23.49
N LEU A 228 -43.91 14.60 24.68
CA LEU A 228 -42.98 13.60 25.18
C LEU A 228 -43.02 12.33 24.33
N GLN A 229 -44.20 11.86 23.93
CA GLN A 229 -44.36 10.71 23.03
C GLN A 229 -43.75 10.97 21.65
N ILE A 230 -44.03 12.14 21.05
CA ILE A 230 -43.43 12.57 19.77
C ILE A 230 -41.91 12.64 19.89
N SER A 231 -41.39 13.19 20.99
CA SER A 231 -39.94 13.27 21.24
C SER A 231 -39.30 11.89 21.33
N LYS A 232 -39.89 10.97 22.09
CA LYS A 232 -39.42 9.57 22.18
C LYS A 232 -39.44 8.87 20.82
N LYS A 233 -40.52 9.04 20.04
CA LYS A 233 -40.65 8.45 18.71
C LYS A 233 -39.56 8.96 17.76
N LYS A 234 -39.35 10.28 17.69
CA LYS A 234 -38.30 10.88 16.86
C LYS A 234 -36.90 10.46 17.28
N GLU A 235 -36.67 10.23 18.58
CA GLU A 235 -35.37 9.74 19.04
C GLU A 235 -35.11 8.29 18.62
N LEU A 236 -36.13 7.43 18.66
CA LEU A 236 -36.06 6.06 18.14
C LEU A 236 -35.80 6.05 16.62
N GLU A 237 -36.57 6.82 15.85
CA GLU A 237 -36.38 6.98 14.40
C GLU A 237 -34.94 7.43 14.09
N LYS A 238 -34.41 8.41 14.83
CA LYS A 238 -33.02 8.87 14.66
C LYS A 238 -31.99 7.78 14.96
N ARG A 239 -32.24 6.90 15.94
CA ARG A 239 -31.34 5.76 16.22
C ARG A 239 -31.42 4.71 15.13
N GLU A 240 -32.60 4.41 14.61
CA GLU A 240 -32.80 3.48 13.50
C GLU A 240 -32.19 3.99 12.19
N GLU A 241 -32.39 5.27 11.86
CA GLU A 241 -31.78 5.94 10.71
C GLU A 241 -30.25 5.84 10.78
N LYS A 242 -29.66 6.10 11.95
CA LYS A 242 -28.22 5.93 12.17
C LYS A 242 -27.76 4.50 11.94
N LYS A 243 -28.52 3.49 12.40
CA LYS A 243 -28.22 2.08 12.15
C LYS A 243 -28.27 1.76 10.65
N ARG A 244 -29.32 2.18 9.95
CA ARG A 244 -29.46 2.00 8.50
C ARG A 244 -28.32 2.64 7.73
N ILE A 245 -27.96 3.88 8.04
CA ILE A 245 -26.82 4.57 7.40
C ILE A 245 -25.53 3.78 7.64
N THR A 246 -25.30 3.32 8.87
CA THR A 246 -24.11 2.52 9.22
C THR A 246 -24.07 1.21 8.44
N GLU A 247 -25.20 0.51 8.32
CA GLU A 247 -25.33 -0.73 7.54
C GLU A 247 -25.08 -0.50 6.05
N ILE A 248 -25.62 0.58 5.48
CA ILE A 248 -25.36 0.97 4.08
C ILE A 248 -23.87 1.24 3.88
N CYS A 249 -23.22 1.97 4.79
CA CYS A 249 -21.77 2.22 4.72
C CYS A 249 -20.97 0.91 4.79
N ILE A 250 -21.28 0.01 5.73
CA ILE A 250 -20.61 -1.29 5.86
C ILE A 250 -20.81 -2.12 4.59
N SER A 251 -22.02 -2.15 4.04
CA SER A 251 -22.35 -2.87 2.81
C SER A 251 -21.58 -2.31 1.60
N ALA A 252 -21.49 -0.98 1.49
CA ALA A 252 -20.70 -0.32 0.44
C ALA A 252 -19.21 -0.64 0.55
N CYS A 253 -18.65 -0.63 1.77
CA CYS A 253 -17.26 -1.03 2.00
C CYS A 253 -17.01 -2.49 1.61
N LYS A 254 -17.90 -3.42 2.00
CA LYS A 254 -17.79 -4.84 1.63
C LYS A 254 -17.85 -5.05 0.12
N ARG A 255 -18.78 -4.39 -0.58
CA ARG A 255 -18.87 -4.44 -2.04
C ARG A 255 -17.60 -3.91 -2.70
N PHE A 256 -17.07 -2.80 -2.20
CA PHE A 256 -15.81 -2.24 -2.69
C PHE A 256 -14.64 -3.22 -2.49
N GLU A 257 -14.52 -3.83 -1.30
CA GLU A 257 -13.50 -4.85 -1.03
C GLU A 257 -13.62 -6.06 -1.97
N GLU A 258 -14.84 -6.54 -2.21
CA GLU A 258 -15.12 -7.64 -3.13
C GLU A 258 -14.74 -7.28 -4.57
N ASP A 259 -15.07 -6.07 -5.03
CA ASP A 259 -14.73 -5.61 -6.37
C ASP A 259 -13.23 -5.44 -6.55
N VAL A 260 -12.52 -4.89 -5.55
CA VAL A 260 -11.05 -4.81 -5.56
C VAL A 260 -10.44 -6.21 -5.61
N LYS A 261 -10.93 -7.16 -4.80
CA LYS A 261 -10.47 -8.56 -4.83
C LYS A 261 -10.74 -9.24 -6.18
N LYS A 262 -11.92 -9.04 -6.76
CA LYS A 262 -12.26 -9.57 -8.10
C LYS A 262 -11.36 -8.98 -9.17
N LYS A 263 -11.13 -7.66 -9.16
CA LYS A 263 -10.26 -6.97 -10.12
C LYS A 263 -8.81 -7.41 -9.98
N ALA A 264 -8.30 -7.54 -8.75
CA ALA A 264 -6.97 -8.06 -8.49
C ALA A 264 -6.83 -9.52 -8.99
N LYS A 265 -7.80 -10.39 -8.71
CA LYS A 265 -7.81 -11.77 -9.18
C LYS A 265 -7.83 -11.85 -10.71
N ALA A 266 -8.66 -11.05 -11.37
CA ALA A 266 -8.73 -10.99 -12.83
C ALA A 266 -7.41 -10.49 -13.45
N SER A 267 -6.80 -9.45 -12.87
CA SER A 267 -5.49 -8.93 -13.30
C SER A 267 -4.39 -9.97 -13.13
N MET A 268 -4.30 -10.63 -11.97
CA MET A 268 -3.35 -11.73 -11.74
C MET A 268 -3.54 -12.86 -12.74
N GLN A 269 -4.78 -13.26 -13.02
CA GLN A 269 -5.08 -14.32 -13.98
C GLN A 269 -4.68 -13.92 -15.42
N SER A 270 -4.86 -12.66 -15.80
CA SER A 270 -4.39 -12.12 -17.08
C SER A 270 -2.87 -12.20 -17.19
N HIS A 271 -2.14 -11.73 -16.17
CA HIS A 271 -0.68 -11.80 -16.14
C HIS A 271 -0.16 -13.24 -16.12
N LEU A 272 -0.79 -14.15 -15.35
CA LEU A 272 -0.44 -15.57 -15.38
C LEU A 272 -0.65 -16.17 -16.77
N SER A 273 -1.70 -15.77 -17.47
CA SER A 273 -1.97 -16.22 -18.84
C SER A 273 -0.93 -15.69 -19.83
N GLU A 274 -0.53 -14.42 -19.71
CA GLU A 274 0.55 -13.81 -20.49
C GLU A 274 1.88 -14.52 -20.25
N ILE A 275 2.26 -14.72 -18.98
CA ILE A 275 3.48 -15.45 -18.59
C ILE A 275 3.43 -16.87 -19.16
N THR A 276 2.30 -17.57 -19.07
CA THR A 276 2.16 -18.93 -19.61
C THR A 276 2.33 -18.94 -21.13
N LYS A 277 1.76 -17.96 -21.85
CA LYS A 277 1.98 -17.79 -23.29
C LYS A 277 3.45 -17.54 -23.62
N SER A 278 4.11 -16.65 -22.89
CA SER A 278 5.55 -16.38 -23.05
C SER A 278 6.40 -17.61 -22.78
N ILE A 279 6.13 -18.37 -21.71
CA ILE A 279 6.81 -19.65 -21.42
C ILE A 279 6.60 -20.65 -22.55
N SER A 280 5.38 -20.75 -23.10
CA SER A 280 5.11 -21.63 -24.23
C SER A 280 5.86 -21.20 -25.50
N GLY A 281 6.01 -19.89 -25.73
CA GLY A 281 6.84 -19.32 -26.79
C GLY A 281 8.31 -19.68 -26.61
N ILE A 282 8.86 -19.47 -25.41
CA ILE A 282 10.25 -19.82 -25.06
C ILE A 282 10.49 -21.32 -25.23
N LYS A 283 9.55 -22.18 -24.84
CA LYS A 283 9.67 -23.64 -25.03
C LYS A 283 9.75 -24.01 -26.51
N LYS A 284 8.89 -23.45 -27.35
CA LYS A 284 8.94 -23.66 -28.81
C LYS A 284 10.23 -23.15 -29.43
N GLU A 285 10.71 -21.99 -29.00
CA GLU A 285 11.98 -21.43 -29.46
C GLU A 285 13.16 -22.33 -29.03
N LYS A 286 13.15 -22.82 -27.80
CA LYS A 286 14.13 -23.77 -27.29
C LYS A 286 14.16 -25.05 -28.13
N GLU A 287 13.01 -25.66 -28.40
CA GLU A 287 12.92 -26.85 -29.26
C GLU A 287 13.44 -26.57 -30.67
N ASN A 288 13.15 -25.40 -31.24
CA ASN A 288 13.69 -25.00 -32.55
C ASN A 288 15.21 -24.80 -32.54
N LEU A 289 15.76 -24.22 -31.47
CA LEU A 289 17.20 -24.06 -31.31
C LEU A 289 17.91 -25.41 -31.11
N GLU A 290 17.31 -26.33 -30.33
CA GLU A 290 17.82 -27.69 -30.17
C GLU A 290 17.86 -28.43 -31.51
N LYS A 291 16.79 -28.33 -32.33
CA LYS A 291 16.78 -28.89 -33.70
C LYS A 291 17.89 -28.30 -34.57
N LYS A 292 18.04 -26.96 -34.58
CA LYS A 292 19.12 -26.29 -35.32
C LYS A 292 20.50 -26.73 -34.87
N LEU A 293 20.70 -26.96 -33.57
CA LEU A 293 21.97 -27.41 -33.02
C LEU A 293 22.29 -28.84 -33.46
N VAL A 294 21.31 -29.75 -33.44
CA VAL A 294 21.46 -31.12 -33.96
C VAL A 294 21.79 -31.09 -35.46
N GLU A 295 21.05 -30.32 -36.26
CA GLU A 295 21.32 -30.17 -37.70
C GLU A 295 22.72 -29.61 -37.98
N LEU A 296 23.17 -28.63 -37.19
CA LEU A 296 24.49 -28.02 -37.35
C LEU A 296 25.60 -28.99 -36.97
N ASN A 297 25.44 -29.76 -35.89
CA ASN A 297 26.37 -30.82 -35.51
C ASN A 297 26.45 -31.90 -36.60
N GLN A 298 25.31 -32.35 -37.15
CA GLN A 298 25.30 -33.31 -38.26
C GLN A 298 26.04 -32.77 -39.49
N LYS A 299 25.80 -31.50 -39.87
CA LYS A 299 26.53 -30.86 -40.98
C LYS A 299 28.03 -30.74 -40.71
N MET A 300 28.41 -30.45 -39.47
CA MET A 300 29.81 -30.37 -39.06
C MET A 300 30.48 -31.75 -39.15
N ASP A 301 29.82 -32.80 -38.64
CA ASP A 301 30.32 -34.17 -38.71
C ASP A 301 30.41 -34.68 -40.15
N GLU A 302 29.42 -34.39 -40.99
CA GLU A 302 29.46 -34.69 -42.43
C GLU A 302 30.61 -33.95 -43.13
N GLN A 303 30.82 -32.67 -42.83
CA GLN A 303 31.93 -31.90 -43.39
C GLN A 303 33.27 -32.46 -42.93
N LYS A 304 33.41 -32.76 -41.63
CA LYS A 304 34.59 -33.36 -41.06
C LYS A 304 34.90 -34.70 -41.73
N HIS A 305 33.90 -35.59 -41.86
CA HIS A 305 34.05 -36.85 -42.57
C HIS A 305 34.40 -36.64 -44.05
N LYS A 306 33.78 -35.67 -44.75
CA LYS A 306 34.12 -35.35 -46.15
C LYS A 306 35.56 -34.85 -46.26
N THR A 307 36.03 -34.01 -45.33
CA THR A 307 37.40 -33.51 -45.32
C THR A 307 38.41 -34.59 -44.95
N GLU A 308 38.11 -35.43 -43.96
CA GLU A 308 38.95 -36.55 -43.54
C GLU A 308 39.07 -37.58 -44.65
N LYS A 309 37.96 -37.93 -45.32
CA LYS A 309 37.97 -38.82 -46.48
C LYS A 309 38.82 -38.26 -47.61
N LYS A 310 38.63 -36.97 -47.98
CA LYS A 310 39.47 -36.32 -48.99
C LYS A 310 40.95 -36.31 -48.62
N ALA A 311 41.28 -36.03 -47.36
CA ALA A 311 42.66 -36.06 -46.88
C ALA A 311 43.24 -37.48 -46.96
N PHE A 312 42.47 -38.48 -46.54
CA PHE A 312 42.84 -39.89 -46.63
C PHE A 312 43.09 -40.32 -48.08
N ASP A 313 42.17 -40.00 -49.00
CA ASP A 313 42.32 -40.31 -50.43
C ASP A 313 43.60 -39.67 -51.02
N VAL A 314 43.90 -38.42 -50.64
CA VAL A 314 45.13 -37.72 -51.05
C VAL A 314 46.38 -38.40 -50.47
N PHE A 315 46.37 -38.77 -49.19
CA PHE A 315 47.50 -39.47 -48.58
C PHE A 315 47.69 -40.87 -49.17
N GLU A 316 46.61 -41.60 -49.42
CA GLU A 316 46.66 -42.93 -50.04
C GLU A 316 47.24 -42.86 -51.45
N ASN A 317 46.83 -41.87 -52.25
CA ASN A 317 47.40 -41.64 -53.58
C ASN A 317 48.90 -41.29 -53.51
N LYS A 318 49.31 -40.41 -52.60
CA LYS A 318 50.74 -40.10 -52.38
C LYS A 318 51.54 -41.34 -51.98
N ILE A 319 51.00 -42.17 -51.08
CA ILE A 319 51.66 -43.42 -50.68
C ILE A 319 51.80 -44.37 -51.88
N LYS A 320 50.79 -44.48 -52.75
CA LYS A 320 50.84 -45.30 -53.96
C LYS A 320 51.89 -44.78 -54.94
N GLU A 321 51.95 -43.47 -55.18
CA GLU A 321 52.96 -42.82 -56.02
C GLU A 321 54.38 -43.06 -55.49
N GLU A 322 54.61 -42.82 -54.20
CA GLU A 322 55.91 -43.07 -53.54
C GLU A 322 56.32 -44.55 -53.61
N ARG A 323 55.38 -45.48 -53.42
CA ARG A 323 55.64 -46.92 -53.58
C ARG A 323 56.02 -47.28 -55.02
N ALA A 324 55.35 -46.70 -56.01
CA ALA A 324 55.66 -46.92 -57.42
C ALA A 324 57.06 -46.39 -57.77
N LEU A 325 57.37 -45.17 -57.34
CA LEU A 325 58.68 -44.53 -57.55
C LEU A 325 59.80 -45.33 -56.87
N ASN A 326 59.58 -45.81 -55.64
CA ASN A 326 60.55 -46.64 -54.93
C ASN A 326 60.76 -48.00 -55.63
N ALA A 327 59.70 -48.62 -56.17
CA ALA A 327 59.83 -49.84 -56.97
C ALA A 327 60.63 -49.60 -58.26
N GLU A 328 60.46 -48.46 -58.91
CA GLU A 328 61.25 -48.05 -60.08
C GLU A 328 62.72 -47.83 -59.73
N LEU A 329 63.01 -47.12 -58.64
CA LEU A 329 64.39 -46.91 -58.15
C LEU A 329 65.08 -48.23 -57.83
N ARG A 330 64.39 -49.18 -57.18
CA ARG A 330 64.92 -50.53 -56.91
C ARG A 330 65.28 -51.28 -58.18
N LYS A 331 64.43 -51.21 -59.22
CA LYS A 331 64.72 -51.82 -60.53
C LYS A 331 65.95 -51.18 -61.17
N ARG A 332 66.07 -49.85 -61.12
CA ARG A 332 67.22 -49.12 -61.66
C ARG A 332 68.52 -49.51 -60.96
N LEU A 333 68.52 -49.57 -59.62
CA LEU A 333 69.67 -50.03 -58.84
C LEU A 333 70.07 -51.47 -59.19
N SER A 334 69.09 -52.37 -59.37
CA SER A 334 69.38 -53.75 -59.78
C SER A 334 70.04 -53.82 -61.15
N LEU A 335 69.54 -53.03 -62.11
CA LEU A 335 70.05 -53.00 -63.48
C LEU A 335 71.45 -52.37 -63.55
N GLU A 336 71.68 -51.31 -62.79
CA GLU A 336 73.01 -50.70 -62.63
C GLU A 336 74.00 -51.67 -61.96
N GLY A 337 73.56 -52.42 -60.95
CA GLY A 337 74.35 -53.48 -60.32
C GLY A 337 74.70 -54.61 -61.29
N GLU A 338 73.79 -55.01 -62.18
CA GLU A 338 74.09 -55.97 -63.26
C GLU A 338 75.09 -55.42 -64.28
N GLN A 339 74.93 -54.16 -64.70
CA GLN A 339 75.88 -53.49 -65.60
C GLN A 339 77.28 -53.39 -64.99
N GLN A 340 77.37 -53.03 -63.70
CA GLN A 340 78.64 -52.99 -62.98
C GLN A 340 79.29 -54.38 -62.92
N LYS A 341 78.53 -55.44 -62.66
CA LYS A 341 79.04 -56.82 -62.69
C LYS A 341 79.59 -57.20 -64.07
N ILE A 342 78.88 -56.85 -65.14
CA ILE A 342 79.34 -57.09 -66.52
C ILE A 342 80.64 -56.33 -66.80
N LEU A 343 80.71 -55.06 -66.40
CA LEU A 343 81.90 -54.22 -66.61
C LEU A 343 83.12 -54.75 -65.83
N ILE A 344 82.91 -55.20 -64.60
CA ILE A 344 83.93 -55.84 -63.77
C ILE A 344 84.41 -57.13 -64.42
N ALA A 345 83.49 -57.98 -64.91
CA ALA A 345 83.86 -59.23 -65.59
C ALA A 345 84.65 -58.98 -66.89
N ASP A 346 84.30 -57.97 -67.67
CA ASP A 346 85.05 -57.57 -68.87
C ASP A 346 86.46 -57.05 -68.53
N LEU A 347 86.59 -56.27 -67.45
CA LEU A 347 87.89 -55.83 -66.92
C LEU A 347 88.75 -57.03 -66.49
N TYR A 348 88.20 -57.97 -65.72
CA TYR A 348 88.92 -59.18 -65.31
C TYR A 348 89.37 -60.00 -66.54
N SER A 349 88.51 -60.19 -67.53
CA SER A 349 88.85 -60.89 -68.79
C SER A 349 89.99 -60.21 -69.55
N LYS A 350 89.97 -58.87 -69.66
CA LYS A 350 91.06 -58.10 -70.29
C LYS A 350 92.37 -58.22 -69.54
N ILE A 351 92.32 -58.16 -68.20
CA ILE A 351 93.51 -58.34 -67.35
C ILE A 351 94.07 -59.75 -67.52
N ASP A 352 93.23 -60.79 -67.50
CA ASP A 352 93.65 -62.18 -67.72
C ASP A 352 94.32 -62.37 -69.09
N ILE A 353 93.79 -61.77 -70.15
CA ILE A 353 94.41 -61.81 -71.49
C ILE A 353 95.78 -61.10 -71.48
N GLN A 354 95.91 -59.96 -70.78
CA GLN A 354 97.20 -59.28 -70.65
C GLN A 354 98.20 -60.12 -69.86
N ILE A 355 97.79 -60.71 -68.74
CA ILE A 355 98.62 -61.60 -67.92
C ILE A 355 99.14 -62.75 -68.80
N LYS A 356 98.27 -63.44 -69.55
CA LYS A 356 98.68 -64.52 -70.46
C LYS A 356 99.68 -64.08 -71.52
N LYS A 357 99.48 -62.90 -72.14
CA LYS A 357 100.45 -62.36 -73.11
C LYS A 357 101.80 -62.05 -72.48
N TYR A 358 101.82 -61.53 -71.25
CA TYR A 358 103.06 -61.30 -70.50
C TYR A 358 103.74 -62.63 -70.14
N GLU A 359 102.99 -63.64 -69.68
CA GLU A 359 103.50 -64.98 -69.39
C GLU A 359 104.14 -65.62 -70.63
N GLU A 360 103.46 -65.60 -71.78
CA GLU A 360 103.99 -66.09 -73.05
C GLU A 360 105.26 -65.33 -73.47
N SER A 361 105.27 -64.00 -73.32
CA SER A 361 106.43 -63.17 -73.64
C SER A 361 107.64 -63.51 -72.75
N ILE A 362 107.43 -63.73 -71.45
CA ILE A 362 108.48 -64.16 -70.51
C ILE A 362 109.05 -65.50 -70.95
N ILE A 363 108.20 -66.49 -71.25
CA ILE A 363 108.64 -67.82 -71.70
C ILE A 363 109.50 -67.71 -72.97
N ILE A 364 109.06 -66.92 -73.96
CA ILE A 364 109.82 -66.70 -75.20
C ILE A 364 111.18 -66.05 -74.93
N ILE A 365 111.24 -65.04 -74.05
CA ILE A 365 112.49 -64.35 -73.70
C ILE A 365 113.46 -65.33 -73.03
N PHE A 366 113.00 -66.09 -72.03
CA PHE A 366 113.85 -67.07 -71.34
C PHE A 366 114.29 -68.20 -72.27
N GLN A 367 113.44 -68.64 -73.19
CA GLN A 367 113.81 -69.65 -74.18
C GLN A 367 114.90 -69.13 -75.13
N ASN A 368 114.78 -67.89 -75.60
CA ASN A 368 115.82 -67.24 -76.40
C ASN A 368 117.14 -67.08 -75.62
N PHE A 369 117.06 -66.80 -74.32
CA PHE A 369 118.23 -66.71 -73.45
C PHE A 369 118.93 -68.06 -73.27
N LEU A 370 118.17 -69.15 -73.12
CA LEU A 370 118.72 -70.51 -73.01
C LEU A 370 119.34 -70.99 -74.32
N LEU A 371 118.69 -70.73 -75.46
CA LEU A 371 119.23 -71.05 -76.79
C LEU A 371 120.55 -70.32 -77.07
N LYS A 372 120.68 -69.04 -76.67
CA LYS A 372 121.94 -68.28 -76.79
C LYS A 372 123.10 -68.88 -75.99
N ASN A 373 122.83 -69.65 -74.94
CA ASN A 373 123.84 -70.24 -74.06
C ASN A 373 124.09 -71.74 -74.33
N ASN A 374 123.67 -72.28 -75.49
CA ASN A 374 123.79 -73.69 -75.87
C ASN A 374 123.14 -74.68 -74.88
N ILE A 375 122.09 -74.26 -74.17
CA ILE A 375 121.30 -75.13 -73.28
C ILE A 375 120.02 -75.54 -74.02
N THR A 376 119.93 -76.81 -74.44
CA THR A 376 118.72 -77.38 -75.06
C THR A 376 117.71 -77.75 -73.97
N MET A 377 116.76 -76.84 -73.69
CA MET A 377 115.60 -77.07 -72.82
C MET A 377 114.30 -76.76 -73.58
N GLY A 378 113.30 -77.63 -73.47
CA GLY A 378 112.03 -77.48 -74.19
C GLY A 378 111.10 -76.43 -73.57
N ILE A 379 110.23 -75.81 -74.39
CA ILE A 379 109.26 -74.78 -73.95
C ILE A 379 108.41 -75.23 -72.76
N GLY A 380 107.94 -76.47 -72.78
CA GLY A 380 107.12 -77.04 -71.70
C GLY A 380 107.89 -77.24 -70.39
N GLU A 381 109.19 -77.58 -70.45
CA GLU A 381 110.03 -77.73 -69.26
C GLU A 381 110.39 -76.38 -68.64
N LEU A 382 110.65 -75.37 -69.47
CA LEU A 382 110.90 -74.00 -69.04
C LEU A 382 109.65 -73.37 -68.39
N SER A 383 108.48 -73.53 -69.00
CA SER A 383 107.19 -73.09 -68.47
C SER A 383 106.93 -73.66 -67.08
N LYS A 384 107.21 -74.96 -66.89
CA LYS A 384 107.06 -75.63 -65.59
C LYS A 384 108.04 -75.11 -64.53
N TYR A 385 109.31 -74.88 -64.90
CA TYR A 385 110.32 -74.32 -64.00
C TYR A 385 109.99 -72.88 -63.60
N ILE A 386 109.57 -72.03 -64.54
CA ILE A 386 109.14 -70.65 -64.25
C ILE A 386 107.90 -70.67 -63.36
N LYS A 387 106.93 -71.56 -63.62
CA LYS A 387 105.75 -71.73 -62.78
C LYS A 387 106.10 -72.17 -61.37
N GLU A 388 106.98 -73.16 -61.20
CA GLU A 388 107.44 -73.61 -59.88
C GLU A 388 108.23 -72.51 -59.16
N ALA A 389 109.10 -71.77 -59.85
CA ALA A 389 109.85 -70.65 -59.28
C ALA A 389 108.93 -69.49 -58.85
N MET A 390 107.99 -69.08 -59.70
CA MET A 390 107.00 -68.03 -59.38
C MET A 390 106.05 -68.47 -58.27
N CYS A 391 105.59 -69.73 -58.27
CA CYS A 391 104.79 -70.28 -57.18
C CYS A 391 105.56 -70.40 -55.85
N LEU A 392 106.88 -70.61 -55.88
CA LEU A 392 107.74 -70.58 -54.69
C LEU A 392 107.95 -69.15 -54.19
N GLN A 393 108.10 -68.18 -55.09
CA GLN A 393 108.37 -66.78 -54.75
C GLN A 393 107.12 -66.05 -54.23
N TYR A 394 105.94 -66.32 -54.79
CA TYR A 394 104.67 -65.72 -54.37
C TYR A 394 103.89 -66.55 -53.34
N ARG A 395 104.44 -67.67 -52.84
CA ARG A 395 103.87 -68.42 -51.71
C ARG A 395 103.96 -67.68 -50.38
N HIS A 396 104.72 -66.58 -50.29
CA HIS A 396 104.97 -65.82 -49.06
C HIS A 396 104.53 -64.34 -49.09
N ASP A 397 103.89 -63.85 -50.17
CA ASP A 397 103.29 -62.51 -50.19
C ASP A 397 101.86 -62.54 -49.64
N HIS A 398 101.75 -62.47 -48.32
CA HIS A 398 100.52 -62.07 -47.64
C HIS A 398 100.38 -60.54 -47.68
N LEU A 399 99.38 -60.01 -48.39
CA LEU A 399 98.73 -58.75 -48.01
C LEU A 399 97.48 -59.12 -47.20
N SER A 400 97.53 -59.06 -45.86
CA SER A 400 97.37 -57.86 -45.02
C SER A 400 95.91 -57.40 -44.92
N ASN A 401 95.41 -57.57 -43.69
CA ASN A 401 94.16 -57.11 -43.07
C ASN A 401 93.58 -55.79 -43.61
N ASP A 402 92.26 -55.81 -43.86
CA ASP A 402 91.24 -54.88 -43.33
C ASP A 402 90.07 -54.68 -44.31
N VAL A 403 89.13 -55.63 -44.39
CA VAL A 403 87.69 -55.35 -44.65
C VAL A 403 86.88 -56.52 -44.09
N THR A 404 86.40 -56.41 -42.86
CA THR A 404 85.31 -57.27 -42.38
C THR A 404 84.02 -56.91 -43.09
N ASN A 405 83.33 -57.94 -43.58
CA ASN A 405 82.02 -57.97 -44.24
C ASN A 405 82.01 -57.71 -45.75
N GLU A 406 82.52 -58.68 -46.50
CA GLU A 406 81.80 -59.19 -47.67
C GLU A 406 82.27 -60.62 -47.94
N LYS A 407 81.33 -61.50 -48.32
CA LYS A 407 81.61 -62.89 -48.70
C LYS A 407 82.66 -62.88 -49.80
N ILE A 408 83.89 -63.28 -49.47
CA ILE A 408 84.95 -63.50 -50.45
C ILE A 408 84.48 -64.66 -51.34
N ASP A 409 84.07 -64.30 -52.56
CA ASP A 409 83.68 -65.23 -53.61
C ASP A 409 84.91 -66.11 -53.93
N GLU A 410 84.77 -67.43 -53.74
CA GLU A 410 85.83 -68.42 -53.96
C GLU A 410 86.35 -68.44 -55.41
N ASN A 411 85.72 -67.67 -56.31
CA ASN A 411 86.10 -67.46 -57.70
C ASN A 411 87.25 -66.44 -57.92
N LEU A 412 87.74 -65.74 -56.89
CA LEU A 412 88.83 -64.74 -56.98
C LEU A 412 90.25 -65.30 -56.73
N LYS A 413 90.43 -66.62 -56.72
CA LYS A 413 91.79 -67.22 -56.74
C LYS A 413 92.40 -67.08 -58.12
N VAL A 414 93.38 -66.18 -58.28
CA VAL A 414 94.26 -66.12 -59.45
C VAL A 414 94.94 -67.48 -59.62
N LYS A 415 94.45 -68.26 -60.59
CA LYS A 415 95.07 -69.53 -61.01
C LYS A 415 96.10 -69.20 -62.10
N TYR A 416 97.37 -69.16 -61.71
CA TYR A 416 98.47 -69.14 -62.69
C TYR A 416 98.39 -70.39 -63.57
N SER A 417 97.96 -70.18 -64.80
CA SER A 417 97.71 -71.24 -65.79
C SER A 417 98.70 -71.10 -66.92
N PHE A 418 99.99 -71.29 -66.62
CA PHE A 418 100.95 -71.60 -67.68
C PHE A 418 100.52 -72.92 -68.31
N SER A 419 100.07 -72.82 -69.57
CA SER A 419 99.57 -73.90 -70.41
C SER A 419 100.68 -74.91 -70.69
N SER A 420 100.29 -76.17 -70.83
CA SER A 420 101.11 -77.26 -71.38
C SER A 420 101.44 -77.06 -72.86
#